data_AF-A0A956DUD4-F1
#
_entry.id   AF-A0A956DUD4-F1
#
_cell.length_a   1.000
_cell.length_b   1.000
_cell.length_c   1.000
_cell.angle_alpha   90.00
_cell.angle_beta   90.00
_cell.angle_gamma   90.00
#
_symmetry.space_group_name_H-M   'P 1'
#
loop_
_entity.id
_entity.type
_entity.pdbx_description
1 polymer ?
#
loop_
_entity_poly.entity_id
_entity_poly.type
_entity_poly.pdbx_seq_one_letter_code
_entity_poly.pdbx_strand_id
1 'polypeptide(L)'
;MAFHRFRPGAPVEALWPSPDIDTFCRRVTLTLADGGFVTITGDPGTGKSIALRLLAHRLGGMRDLTVGAVDHPQSGCSDFYRELGDL
;
A
#
# COMPACT_ATOMS: atom_id res chain seq x y z
N MET A 1 10.03 6.30 17.81
CA MET A 1 10.99 5.98 16.73
C MET A 1 10.73 4.55 16.29
N ALA A 2 9.78 4.34 15.38
CA ALA A 2 9.43 3.00 14.92
C ALA A 2 10.53 2.46 13.99
N PHE A 3 11.08 1.30 14.33
CA PHE A 3 12.09 0.62 13.53
C PHE A 3 11.40 -0.05 12.33
N HIS A 4 11.37 0.61 11.17
CA HIS A 4 10.93 -0.03 9.94
C HIS A 4 12.01 -1.02 9.48
N ARG A 5 11.68 -2.31 9.49
CA ARG A 5 12.56 -3.41 9.05
C ARG A 5 12.95 -3.29 7.56
N PHE A 6 12.29 -2.40 6.82
CA PHE A 6 12.59 -2.04 5.44
C PHE A 6 13.11 -0.61 5.39
N ARG A 7 14.22 -0.37 4.66
CA ARG A 7 14.73 0.99 4.41
C ARG A 7 13.64 1.81 3.72
N PRO A 8 13.04 2.81 4.39
CA PRO A 8 11.92 3.57 3.82
C PRO A 8 12.32 4.32 2.54
N GLY A 9 13.59 4.72 2.43
CA GLY A 9 14.12 5.50 1.32
C GLY A 9 14.61 4.73 0.09
N ALA A 10 14.43 3.40 0.02
CA ALA A 10 14.77 2.68 -1.21
C ALA A 10 13.84 3.13 -2.35
N PRO A 11 14.33 3.47 -3.56
CA PRO A 11 13.46 3.80 -4.68
C PRO A 11 12.55 2.61 -5.04
N VAL A 12 11.32 2.87 -5.49
CA VAL A 12 10.37 1.80 -5.82
C VAL A 12 10.88 0.95 -6.98
N GLU A 13 11.62 1.57 -7.89
CA GLU A 13 12.26 0.98 -9.05
C GLU A 13 13.33 -0.06 -8.67
N ALA A 14 13.87 -0.01 -7.45
CA ALA A 14 14.81 -0.99 -6.93
C ALA A 14 14.14 -2.17 -6.21
N LEU A 15 12.81 -2.17 -6.09
CA LEU A 15 12.06 -3.25 -5.45
C LEU A 15 11.75 -4.33 -6.49
N TRP A 16 11.96 -5.60 -6.12
CA TRP A 16 11.62 -6.73 -6.98
C TRP A 16 10.12 -7.04 -6.90
N PRO A 17 9.35 -6.92 -8.00
CA PRO A 17 7.95 -7.31 -8.03
C PRO A 17 7.86 -8.82 -8.28
N SER A 18 7.71 -9.62 -7.22
CA SER A 18 7.47 -11.05 -7.39
C SER A 18 6.17 -11.30 -8.18
N PRO A 19 6.03 -12.45 -8.87
CA PRO A 19 4.82 -12.76 -9.64
C PRO A 19 3.51 -12.64 -8.84
N ASP A 20 3.55 -13.01 -7.56
CA ASP A 20 2.40 -12.93 -6.66
C ASP A 20 2.05 -11.47 -6.33
N ILE A 21 3.06 -10.63 -6.07
CA ILE A 21 2.86 -9.20 -5.80
C ILE A 21 2.35 -8.48 -7.05
N ASP A 22 2.89 -8.78 -8.24
CA ASP A 22 2.41 -8.19 -9.49
C ASP A 22 0.95 -8.61 -9.78
N THR A 23 0.64 -9.90 -9.59
CA THR A 23 -0.74 -10.42 -9.74
C THR A 23 -1.69 -9.75 -8.76
N PHE A 24 -1.28 -9.59 -7.51
CA PHE A 24 -2.02 -8.84 -6.50
C PHE A 24 -2.28 -7.40 -6.96
N CYS A 25 -1.24 -6.64 -7.33
CA CYS A 25 -1.36 -5.24 -7.72
C CYS A 25 -2.29 -5.07 -8.92
N ARG A 26 -2.18 -5.96 -9.92
CA ARG A 26 -3.05 -5.99 -11.09
C ARG A 26 -4.51 -6.25 -10.71
N ARG A 27 -4.78 -7.22 -9.82
CA ARG A 27 -6.16 -7.49 -9.37
C ARG A 27 -6.77 -6.29 -8.68
N VAL A 28 -6.05 -5.66 -7.75
CA VAL A 28 -6.51 -4.44 -7.07
C VAL A 28 -6.84 -3.37 -8.09
N THR A 29 -5.95 -3.13 -9.06
CA THR A 29 -6.14 -2.13 -10.12
C THR A 29 -7.43 -2.38 -10.91
N LEU A 30 -7.72 -3.64 -11.24
CA LEU A 30 -8.90 -4.01 -12.03
C LEU A 30 -10.23 -3.84 -11.26
N THR A 31 -10.20 -3.96 -9.94
CA THR A 31 -11.40 -3.89 -9.08
C THR A 31 -11.60 -2.53 -8.41
N LEU A 32 -10.78 -1.51 -8.73
CA LEU A 32 -10.87 -0.20 -8.08
C LEU A 32 -12.24 0.46 -8.24
N ALA A 33 -12.82 0.37 -9.44
CA ALA A 33 -14.10 1.02 -9.75
C ALA A 33 -15.28 0.41 -8.98
N ASP A 34 -15.17 -0.86 -8.59
CA ASP A 34 -16.18 -1.56 -7.79
C ASP A 34 -16.10 -1.18 -6.30
N GLY A 35 -15.00 -0.54 -5.89
CA GLY A 35 -14.69 -0.23 -4.50
C GLY A 35 -14.39 -1.49 -3.67
N GLY A 36 -14.24 -1.31 -2.35
CA GLY A 36 -14.07 -2.39 -1.38
C GLY A 36 -12.75 -2.35 -0.62
N PHE A 37 -12.41 -3.49 -0.01
CA PHE A 37 -11.25 -3.64 0.86
C PHE A 37 -10.44 -4.87 0.46
N VAL A 38 -9.12 -4.76 0.61
CA VAL A 38 -8.18 -5.82 0.31
C VAL A 38 -7.20 -5.98 1.48
N THR A 39 -6.98 -7.21 1.90
CA THR A 39 -6.09 -7.53 3.02
C THR A 39 -4.90 -8.37 2.52
N ILE A 40 -3.69 -7.97 2.90
CA ILE A 40 -2.47 -8.75 2.67
C ILE A 40 -2.03 -9.38 3.99
N THR A 41 -1.96 -10.71 4.04
CA THR A 41 -1.51 -11.47 5.22
C THR A 41 -0.26 -12.27 4.90
N GLY A 42 0.39 -12.81 5.93
CA GLY A 42 1.58 -13.65 5.81
C GLY A 42 2.61 -13.37 6.90
N ASP A 43 3.65 -14.19 6.95
CA ASP A 43 4.66 -14.13 8.02
C ASP A 43 5.49 -12.84 8.03
N PRO A 44 6.10 -12.48 9.17
CA PRO A 44 7.03 -11.36 9.22
C PRO A 44 8.16 -11.53 8.20
N GLY A 45 8.41 -10.50 7.37
CA GLY A 45 9.48 -10.53 6.37
C GLY A 45 9.07 -11.02 4.98
N THR A 46 7.82 -11.42 4.74
CA THR A 46 7.34 -11.88 3.42
C THR A 46 7.09 -10.78 2.39
N GLY A 47 7.45 -9.53 2.68
CA GLY A 47 7.34 -8.43 1.71
C GLY A 47 5.99 -7.72 1.66
N LYS A 48 5.07 -7.91 2.62
CA LYS A 48 3.77 -7.21 2.68
C LYS A 48 3.88 -5.68 2.54
N SER A 49 4.79 -5.06 3.31
CA SER A 49 5.03 -3.61 3.22
C SER A 49 5.60 -3.19 1.85
N ILE A 50 6.41 -4.05 1.22
CA ILE A 50 6.93 -3.81 -0.13
C ILE A 50 5.82 -3.91 -1.17
N ALA A 51 4.90 -4.87 -1.02
CA ALA A 51 3.73 -5.01 -1.88
C ALA A 51 2.84 -3.75 -1.85
N LEU A 52 2.59 -3.17 -0.67
CA LEU A 52 1.84 -1.91 -0.55
C LEU A 52 2.55 -0.72 -1.20
N ARG A 53 3.89 -0.65 -1.13
CA ARG A 53 4.67 0.41 -1.80
C ARG A 53 4.60 0.30 -3.31
N LEU A 54 4.73 -0.91 -3.85
CA LEU A 54 4.58 -1.20 -5.27
C LEU A 54 3.15 -0.88 -5.76
N LEU A 55 2.13 -1.25 -4.97
CA LEU A 55 0.74 -0.91 -5.27
C LEU A 55 0.53 0.60 -5.28
N ALA A 56 0.95 1.32 -4.23
CA ALA A 56 0.80 2.76 -4.14
C ALA A 56 1.45 3.49 -5.32
N HIS A 57 2.66 3.08 -5.72
CA HIS A 57 3.34 3.63 -6.89
C HIS A 57 2.57 3.38 -8.19
N ARG A 58 2.06 2.16 -8.40
CA ARG A 58 1.25 1.82 -9.57
C ARG A 58 -0.03 2.63 -9.64
N LEU A 59 -0.74 2.73 -8.51
CA LEU A 59 -1.98 3.50 -8.40
C LEU A 59 -1.72 5.00 -8.59
N GLY A 60 -0.63 5.53 -8.04
CA GLY A 60 -0.26 6.94 -8.20
C GLY A 60 0.06 7.35 -9.64
N GLY A 61 0.32 6.39 -10.53
CA GLY A 61 0.47 6.63 -11.97
C GLY A 61 -0.85 6.68 -12.74
N MET A 62 -1.99 6.37 -12.11
CA MET A 62 -3.31 6.38 -12.74
C MET A 62 -3.93 7.77 -12.72
N ARG A 63 -4.69 8.10 -13.76
CA ARG A 63 -5.48 9.33 -13.80
C ARG A 63 -6.73 9.18 -12.94
N ASP A 64 -7.24 10.31 -12.46
CA ASP A 64 -8.51 10.38 -11.71
C ASP A 64 -8.52 9.52 -10.43
N LEU A 65 -7.35 9.28 -9.84
CA LEU A 65 -7.18 8.51 -8.61
C LEU A 65 -6.30 9.27 -7.60
N THR A 66 -6.84 9.55 -6.42
CA THR A 66 -6.06 10.02 -5.26
C THR A 66 -5.61 8.81 -4.46
N VAL A 67 -4.31 8.74 -4.13
CA VAL A 67 -3.73 7.64 -3.36
C VAL A 67 -3.16 8.18 -2.06
N GLY A 68 -3.70 7.71 -0.93
CA GLY A 68 -3.19 8.00 0.41
C GLY A 68 -2.56 6.76 1.05
N ALA A 69 -1.46 6.93 1.77
CA ALA A 69 -0.86 5.89 2.60
C ALA A 69 -0.96 6.30 4.07
N VAL A 70 -1.59 5.45 4.87
CA VAL A 70 -1.75 5.64 6.32
C VAL A 70 -0.80 4.70 7.03
N ASP A 71 0.11 5.23 7.85
CA ASP A 71 1.04 4.45 8.67
C ASP A 71 1.00 4.96 10.12
N HIS A 72 0.22 4.26 10.95
CA HIS A 72 0.07 4.57 12.36
C HIS A 72 0.39 3.33 13.21
N PRO A 73 1.52 3.32 13.94
CA PRO A 73 1.83 2.22 14.86
C PRO A 73 0.80 2.11 16.00
N GLN A 74 0.14 3.22 16.33
CA GLN A 74 -1.00 3.30 17.26
C GLN A 74 -1.95 4.40 16.77
N SER A 75 -3.20 4.06 16.50
CA SER A 75 -4.25 5.01 16.08
C SER A 75 -5.63 4.47 16.39
N GLY A 76 -6.57 5.37 16.69
CA GLY A 76 -7.98 5.04 16.85
C GLY A 76 -8.73 5.08 15.51
N CYS A 77 -9.96 4.58 15.49
CA CYS A 77 -10.84 4.66 14.33
C CYS A 77 -11.08 6.13 13.87
N SER A 78 -11.14 7.06 14.82
CA SER A 78 -11.31 8.50 14.54
C SER A 78 -10.14 9.09 13.73
N ASP A 79 -8.90 8.68 14.02
CA ASP A 79 -7.72 9.19 13.31
C ASP A 79 -7.75 8.76 11.84
N PHE A 80 -8.17 7.53 11.57
CA PHE A 80 -8.36 7.02 10.21
C PHE A 80 -9.37 7.85 9.42
N TYR A 81 -10.53 8.16 9.99
CA TYR A 81 -11.55 8.95 9.30
C TYR A 81 -11.14 10.40 9.06
N ARG A 82 -10.37 10.99 9.98
CA ARG A 82 -9.80 12.33 9.79
C ARG A 82 -8.87 12.36 8.58
N GLU A 83 -7.92 11.43 8.52
CA GLU A 83 -6.98 11.35 7.39
C GLU A 83 -7.66 11.02 6.07
N LEU A 84 -8.70 10.17 6.10
CA LEU A 84 -9.51 9.92 4.92
C LEU A 84 -10.23 11.18 4.42
N GLY A 85 -10.62 12.09 5.32
CA GLY A 85 -11.26 13.36 4.96
C GLY A 85 -10.30 14.43 4.44
N ASP A 86 -8.99 14.28 4.68
CA ASP A 86 -7.95 15.19 4.17
C ASP A 86 -7.49 14.82 2.74
N LEU A 87 -7.92 13.65 2.23
CA LEU A 87 -7.61 13.12 0.89
C LEU A 87 -8.69 13.49 -0.14
#